data_AF-A0A1B7W1P7-F1
#
_entry.id   AF-A0A1B7W1P7-F1
#
_cell.length_a   1.000
_cell.length_b   1.000
_cell.length_c   1.000
_cell.angle_alpha   90.00
_cell.angle_beta   90.00
_cell.angle_gamma   90.00
#
_symmetry.space_group_name_H-M   'P 1'
#
loop_
_entity.id
_entity.type
_entity.pdbx_description
1 polymer ?
#
loop_
_entity_poly.entity_id
_entity_poly.type
_entity_poly.pdbx_seq_one_letter_code
_entity_poly.pdbx_strand_id
1 'polypeptide(L)'
;MTTHTTPSHTSLLLKFIGIICILSFVFNFLFLLLPLQLTDKSWQINLSRTLVEQGINPMLGLGLLLTAYWIDRANERPRSSSFIKLPVFILSSLLGLMFLLIFPLHLSNVSQVKNQALTQINQESQQLESQINNQLAEEQTKIKNQLAEVQNKFGNEQIKAALEKQRPALRQQLAAQLNELIKDEAKYNQALNNKELPEVQKNLLKQYKANPQALDDFIKQQTDPQQLAAQATEKINKMNQEATQKITQIRNQKALQLQKIQENAWKELRIGMNSLLLAIGYIVIGWRGLRNTSIIVRQ
;
A
#
# COMPACT_ATOMS: atom_id res chain seq x y z
N MET A 1 -6.26 -68.85 -2.57
CA MET A 1 -6.63 -67.51 -3.11
C MET A 1 -5.49 -66.56 -2.74
N THR A 2 -4.76 -66.08 -3.75
CA THR A 2 -3.82 -64.93 -3.79
C THR A 2 -2.71 -64.83 -2.73
N THR A 3 -1.54 -65.37 -3.07
CA THR A 3 -0.22 -64.95 -2.55
C THR A 3 0.19 -63.62 -3.21
N HIS A 4 0.22 -62.52 -2.45
CA HIS A 4 0.83 -61.27 -2.91
C HIS A 4 2.24 -61.13 -2.33
N THR A 5 3.23 -61.69 -3.04
CA THR A 5 4.65 -61.48 -2.78
C THR A 5 5.20 -60.41 -3.71
N THR A 6 5.09 -59.13 -3.32
CA THR A 6 5.97 -58.08 -3.85
C THR A 6 6.53 -57.15 -2.75
N PRO A 7 7.32 -57.65 -1.78
CA PRO A 7 7.92 -56.82 -0.72
C PRO A 7 9.27 -56.16 -1.08
N SER A 8 9.92 -56.50 -2.22
CA SER A 8 11.30 -56.05 -2.50
C SER A 8 11.42 -54.63 -3.05
N HIS A 9 10.55 -54.26 -4.00
CA HIS A 9 10.65 -52.99 -4.72
C HIS A 9 10.00 -51.83 -3.95
N THR A 10 8.98 -52.12 -3.13
CA THR A 10 8.24 -51.10 -2.35
C THR A 10 9.12 -50.36 -1.35
N SER A 11 9.97 -51.07 -0.59
CA SER A 11 10.91 -50.45 0.35
C SER A 11 11.98 -49.60 -0.37
N LEU A 12 12.50 -50.09 -1.50
CA LEU A 12 13.51 -49.38 -2.30
C LEU A 12 12.93 -48.09 -2.90
N LEU A 13 11.70 -48.14 -3.43
CA LEU A 13 10.99 -46.98 -3.94
C LEU A 13 10.75 -45.92 -2.85
N LEU A 14 10.27 -46.32 -1.67
CA LEU A 14 10.08 -45.39 -0.54
C LEU A 14 11.38 -44.69 -0.14
N LYS A 15 12.50 -45.42 -0.09
CA LYS A 15 13.81 -44.82 0.21
C LYS A 15 14.25 -43.82 -0.86
N PHE A 16 14.10 -44.19 -2.13
CA PHE A 16 14.44 -43.30 -3.25
C PHE A 16 13.62 -42.01 -3.21
N ILE A 17 12.29 -42.14 -3.08
CA ILE A 17 11.38 -40.99 -3.00
C ILE A 17 11.71 -40.14 -1.77
N GLY A 18 11.99 -40.76 -0.62
CA GLY A 18 12.36 -40.06 0.60
C GLY A 18 13.65 -39.26 0.48
N ILE A 19 14.70 -39.86 -0.12
CA ILE A 19 15.97 -39.17 -0.38
C ILE A 19 15.78 -38.01 -1.36
N ILE A 20 15.04 -38.21 -2.45
CA ILE A 20 14.76 -37.17 -3.44
C ILE A 20 14.02 -35.98 -2.79
N CYS A 21 13.05 -36.24 -1.91
CA CYS A 21 12.30 -35.20 -1.22
C CYS A 21 13.20 -34.31 -0.34
N ILE A 22 14.12 -34.94 0.41
CA ILE A 22 15.09 -34.23 1.26
C ILE A 22 16.09 -33.45 0.40
N LEU A 23 16.65 -34.08 -0.65
CA LEU A 23 17.59 -33.42 -1.55
C LEU A 23 16.97 -32.22 -2.25
N SER A 24 15.73 -32.34 -2.73
CA SER A 24 14.99 -31.25 -3.37
C SER A 24 14.87 -30.03 -2.45
N PHE A 25 14.54 -30.25 -1.17
CA PHE A 25 14.51 -29.17 -0.18
C PHE A 25 15.88 -28.54 0.04
N VAL A 26 16.94 -29.36 0.18
CA VAL A 26 18.31 -28.86 0.39
C VAL A 26 18.78 -28.03 -0.82
N PHE A 27 18.53 -28.51 -2.04
CA PHE A 27 18.84 -27.76 -3.25
C PHE A 27 18.09 -26.42 -3.28
N ASN A 28 16.78 -26.43 -3.03
CA ASN A 28 16.01 -25.19 -3.00
C ASN A 28 16.53 -24.21 -1.93
N PHE A 29 16.88 -24.70 -0.74
CA PHE A 29 17.49 -23.91 0.31
C PHE A 29 18.83 -23.28 -0.13
N LEU A 30 19.70 -24.04 -0.79
CA LEU A 30 20.97 -23.53 -1.31
C LEU A 30 20.75 -22.41 -2.33
N PHE A 31 19.79 -22.57 -3.25
CA PHE A 31 19.45 -21.52 -4.22
C PHE A 31 18.93 -20.25 -3.54
N LEU A 32 18.13 -20.39 -2.50
CA LEU A 32 17.57 -19.26 -1.75
C LEU A 32 18.64 -18.52 -0.94
N LEU A 33 19.72 -19.21 -0.56
CA LEU A 33 20.87 -18.60 0.12
C LEU A 33 21.78 -17.82 -0.82
N LEU A 34 21.83 -18.11 -2.12
CA LEU A 34 22.75 -17.45 -3.07
C LEU A 34 22.71 -15.91 -3.03
N PRO A 35 21.54 -15.24 -2.98
CA PRO A 35 21.47 -13.80 -2.74
C PRO A 35 21.65 -13.49 -1.23
N LEU A 36 22.81 -13.79 -0.64
CA LEU A 36 23.10 -13.58 0.79
C LEU A 36 22.91 -12.11 1.21
N GLN A 37 21.70 -11.75 1.67
CA GLN A 37 21.32 -10.39 2.10
C GLN A 37 20.85 -10.39 3.55
N LEU A 38 21.76 -10.75 4.47
CA LEU A 38 21.47 -10.87 5.92
C LEU A 38 21.03 -9.55 6.59
N THR A 39 21.23 -8.41 5.93
CA THR A 39 20.81 -7.09 6.43
C THR A 39 19.39 -6.74 6.00
N ASP A 40 18.91 -7.27 4.88
CA ASP A 40 17.59 -6.95 4.34
C ASP A 40 16.51 -7.74 5.08
N LYS A 41 15.54 -7.02 5.65
CA LYS A 41 14.41 -7.60 6.39
C LYS A 41 13.43 -8.30 5.48
N SER A 42 13.18 -7.78 4.29
CA SER A 42 12.33 -8.39 3.27
C SER A 42 12.91 -9.72 2.81
N TRP A 43 14.23 -9.77 2.60
CA TRP A 43 14.92 -11.01 2.27
C TRP A 43 14.80 -12.05 3.38
N GLN A 44 15.02 -11.66 4.65
CA GLN A 44 14.87 -12.57 5.81
C GLN A 44 13.44 -13.10 5.97
N ILE A 45 12.44 -12.25 5.75
CA ILE A 45 11.02 -12.64 5.79
C ILE A 45 10.72 -13.64 4.68
N ASN A 46 11.20 -13.38 3.45
CA ASN A 46 11.00 -14.28 2.32
C ASN A 46 11.70 -15.63 2.53
N LEU A 47 12.95 -15.61 3.00
CA LEU A 47 13.70 -16.80 3.38
C LEU A 47 12.90 -17.65 4.37
N SER A 48 12.43 -17.02 5.45
CA SER A 48 11.66 -17.68 6.50
C SER A 48 10.35 -18.26 5.95
N ARG A 49 9.61 -17.50 5.14
CA ARG A 49 8.35 -17.94 4.52
C ARG A 49 8.57 -19.17 3.64
N THR A 50 9.48 -19.10 2.67
CA THR A 50 9.74 -20.20 1.74
C THR A 50 10.23 -21.45 2.48
N LEU A 51 11.07 -21.28 3.50
CA LEU A 51 11.55 -22.40 4.32
C LEU A 51 10.43 -23.09 5.08
N VAL A 52 9.52 -22.32 5.67
CA VAL A 52 8.38 -22.87 6.41
C VAL A 52 7.38 -23.53 5.45
N GLU A 53 7.07 -22.90 4.31
CA GLU A 53 6.15 -23.45 3.32
C GLU A 53 6.63 -24.79 2.75
N GLN A 54 7.94 -24.90 2.48
CA GLN A 54 8.52 -26.12 1.92
C GLN A 54 9.07 -27.08 2.98
N GLY A 55 9.01 -26.70 4.27
CA GLY A 55 9.55 -27.47 5.38
C GLY A 55 8.85 -28.80 5.62
N ILE A 56 7.65 -28.99 5.05
CA ILE A 56 6.92 -30.26 5.11
C ILE A 56 7.51 -31.33 4.16
N ASN A 57 8.12 -30.92 3.05
CA ASN A 57 8.70 -31.85 2.06
C ASN A 57 9.78 -32.75 2.67
N PRO A 58 10.80 -32.22 3.39
CA PRO A 58 11.76 -33.08 4.06
C PRO A 58 11.10 -33.95 5.14
N MET A 59 10.04 -33.50 5.80
CA MET A 59 9.35 -34.26 6.83
C MET A 59 8.67 -35.50 6.24
N LEU A 60 8.00 -35.35 5.09
CA LEU A 60 7.47 -36.47 4.32
C LEU A 60 8.57 -37.42 3.87
N GLY A 61 9.70 -36.87 3.41
CA GLY A 61 10.87 -37.68 3.04
C GLY A 61 11.41 -38.52 4.20
N LEU A 62 11.55 -37.94 5.40
CA LEU A 62 11.92 -38.66 6.61
C LEU A 62 10.88 -39.72 6.98
N GLY A 63 9.59 -39.41 6.87
CA GLY A 63 8.51 -40.37 7.11
C GLY A 63 8.59 -41.59 6.21
N LEU A 64 8.79 -41.39 4.90
CA LEU A 64 8.94 -42.48 3.92
C LEU A 64 10.20 -43.32 4.16
N LEU A 65 11.30 -42.69 4.59
CA LEU A 65 12.52 -43.42 4.96
C LEU A 65 12.27 -44.31 6.17
N LEU A 66 11.60 -43.79 7.21
CA LEU A 66 11.30 -44.53 8.42
C LEU A 66 10.32 -45.69 8.16
N THR A 67 9.31 -45.50 7.31
CA THR A 67 8.39 -46.59 6.93
C THR A 67 9.09 -47.67 6.11
N ALA A 68 10.00 -47.30 5.19
CA ALA A 68 10.83 -48.27 4.48
C ALA A 68 11.69 -49.12 5.42
N TYR A 69 12.30 -48.50 6.44
CA TYR A 69 13.07 -49.22 7.45
C TYR A 69 12.21 -50.19 8.26
N TRP A 70 10.97 -49.81 8.56
CA TRP A 70 10.06 -50.68 9.28
C TRP A 70 9.68 -51.91 8.43
N ILE A 71 9.39 -51.71 7.14
CA ILE A 71 9.08 -52.79 6.18
C ILE A 71 10.29 -53.74 5.99
N ASP A 72 11.51 -53.21 5.90
CA ASP A 72 12.71 -54.03 5.77
C ASP A 72 12.95 -54.91 7.02
N ARG A 73 12.63 -54.38 8.21
CA ARG A 73 12.75 -55.12 9.47
C ARG A 73 11.71 -56.24 9.55
N ALA A 74 10.48 -55.99 9.10
CA ALA A 74 9.41 -56.98 9.09
C ALA A 74 9.68 -58.16 8.14
N ASN A 75 10.45 -57.92 7.06
CA ASN A 75 10.81 -58.95 6.07
C ASN A 75 12.14 -59.65 6.38
N GLU A 76 12.61 -59.62 7.65
CA GLU A 76 13.83 -60.27 8.15
C GLU A 76 15.08 -60.04 7.26
N ARG A 77 15.18 -58.91 6.57
CA ARG A 77 16.35 -58.63 5.72
C ARG A 77 17.55 -58.28 6.62
N PRO A 78 18.61 -59.12 6.65
CA PRO A 78 19.75 -58.90 7.57
C PRO A 78 20.63 -57.70 7.20
N ARG A 79 20.32 -57.00 6.09
CA ARG A 79 21.15 -55.95 5.48
C ARG A 79 20.50 -54.56 5.48
N SER A 80 19.62 -54.27 6.43
CA SER A 80 19.17 -52.88 6.63
C SER A 80 20.30 -52.07 7.29
N SER A 81 21.17 -51.47 6.49
CA SER A 81 22.28 -50.62 6.93
C SER A 81 21.83 -49.57 7.96
N SER A 82 22.06 -49.82 9.26
CA SER A 82 21.70 -48.90 10.34
C SER A 82 22.42 -47.54 10.26
N PHE A 83 23.46 -47.44 9.42
CA PHE A 83 24.28 -46.24 9.25
C PHE A 83 23.50 -45.01 8.75
N ILE A 84 22.43 -45.20 7.97
CA ILE A 84 21.61 -44.07 7.46
C ILE A 84 20.50 -43.62 8.43
N LYS A 85 20.26 -44.35 9.53
CA LYS A 85 19.26 -43.97 10.54
C LYS A 85 19.74 -42.81 11.40
N LEU A 86 21.00 -42.86 11.83
CA LEU A 86 21.63 -41.83 12.64
C LEU A 86 21.60 -40.43 11.98
N PRO A 87 22.06 -40.25 10.72
CA PRO A 87 22.02 -38.94 10.06
C PRO A 87 20.59 -38.44 9.83
N VAL A 88 19.62 -39.32 9.58
CA VAL A 88 18.19 -38.97 9.45
C VAL A 88 17.65 -38.35 10.74
N PHE A 89 17.96 -38.91 11.90
CA PHE A 89 17.51 -38.37 13.18
C PHE A 89 18.27 -37.10 13.62
N ILE A 90 19.57 -37.03 13.35
CA ILE A 90 20.37 -35.82 13.56
C ILE A 90 19.83 -34.68 12.69
N LEU A 91 19.60 -34.95 11.40
CA LEU A 91 19.03 -33.99 10.47
C LEU A 91 17.64 -33.52 10.92
N SER A 92 16.78 -34.44 11.38
CA SER A 92 15.47 -34.09 11.94
C SER A 92 15.60 -33.16 13.14
N SER A 93 16.50 -33.47 14.08
CA SER A 93 16.73 -32.62 15.26
C SER A 93 17.26 -31.24 14.87
N LEU A 94 18.18 -31.18 13.91
CA LEU A 94 18.75 -29.93 13.39
C LEU A 94 17.68 -29.07 12.71
N LEU A 95 16.84 -29.66 11.85
CA LEU A 95 15.73 -28.95 11.20
C LEU A 95 14.71 -28.46 12.24
N GLY A 96 14.40 -29.26 13.26
CA GLY A 96 13.50 -28.88 14.34
C GLY A 96 13.99 -27.67 15.12
N LEU A 97 15.28 -27.65 15.48
CA LEU A 97 15.91 -26.50 16.13
C LEU A 97 15.92 -25.27 15.20
N MET A 98 16.19 -25.48 13.92
CA MET A 98 16.23 -24.42 12.93
C MET A 98 14.85 -23.76 12.74
N PHE A 99 13.76 -24.55 12.61
CA PHE A 99 12.39 -24.02 12.56
C PHE A 99 11.94 -23.35 13.86
N LEU A 100 12.44 -23.81 15.00
CA LEU A 100 12.21 -23.16 16.30
C LEU A 100 12.86 -21.76 16.32
N LEU A 101 14.06 -21.61 15.76
CA LEU A 101 14.79 -20.34 15.72
C LEU A 101 14.23 -19.36 14.69
N ILE A 102 13.64 -19.85 13.59
CA ILE A 102 12.96 -19.00 12.61
C ILE A 102 11.80 -18.24 13.25
N PHE A 103 11.06 -18.85 14.17
CA PHE A 103 9.88 -18.23 14.77
C PHE A 103 10.16 -16.84 15.40
N PRO A 104 11.07 -16.71 16.38
CA PRO A 104 11.37 -15.40 16.99
C PRO A 104 12.00 -14.43 15.99
N LEU A 105 12.80 -14.93 15.04
CA LEU A 105 13.44 -14.10 14.01
C LEU A 105 12.41 -13.51 13.04
N HIS A 106 11.50 -14.34 12.53
CA HIS A 106 10.42 -13.93 11.62
C HIS A 106 9.49 -12.92 12.29
N LEU A 107 9.06 -13.19 13.52
CA LEU A 107 8.16 -12.31 14.25
C LEU A 107 8.80 -10.94 14.54
N SER A 108 10.07 -10.92 14.92
CA SER A 108 10.82 -9.68 15.17
C SER A 108 10.93 -8.84 13.89
N ASN A 109 11.33 -9.45 12.77
CA ASN A 109 11.48 -8.75 11.50
C ASN A 109 10.15 -8.23 10.95
N VAL A 110 9.08 -9.04 11.00
CA VAL A 110 7.73 -8.63 10.59
C VAL A 110 7.23 -7.47 11.45
N SER A 111 7.45 -7.54 12.78
CA SER A 111 7.07 -6.46 13.69
C SER A 111 7.80 -5.17 13.35
N GLN A 112 9.09 -5.22 13.03
CA GLN A 112 9.88 -4.05 12.65
C GLN A 112 9.38 -3.43 11.34
N VAL A 113 9.21 -4.22 10.28
CA VAL A 113 8.70 -3.73 8.98
C VAL A 113 7.29 -3.14 9.13
N LYS A 114 6.43 -3.80 9.92
CA LYS A 114 5.10 -3.29 10.27
C LYS A 114 5.18 -1.94 10.97
N ASN A 115 6.00 -1.82 12.02
CA ASN A 115 6.11 -0.59 12.79
C ASN A 115 6.66 0.55 11.93
N GLN A 116 7.64 0.27 11.06
CA GLN A 116 8.14 1.24 10.10
C GLN A 116 7.05 1.71 9.13
N ALA A 117 6.28 0.79 8.55
CA ALA A 117 5.17 1.14 7.67
C ALA A 117 4.08 1.95 8.40
N LEU A 118 3.75 1.60 9.63
CA LEU A 118 2.79 2.34 10.46
C LEU A 118 3.29 3.76 10.78
N THR A 119 4.57 3.92 11.09
CA THR A 119 5.17 5.25 11.32
C THR A 119 5.15 6.09 10.05
N GLN A 120 5.56 5.52 8.92
CA GLN A 120 5.57 6.21 7.62
C GLN A 120 4.17 6.67 7.21
N ILE A 121 3.17 5.78 7.24
CA ILE A 121 1.79 6.12 6.87
C ILE A 121 1.22 7.20 7.79
N ASN A 122 1.50 7.12 9.10
CA ASN A 122 1.05 8.15 10.03
C ASN A 122 1.71 9.51 9.76
N GLN A 123 3.02 9.53 9.55
CA GLN A 123 3.77 10.76 9.26
C GLN A 123 3.35 11.38 7.94
N GLU A 124 3.29 10.58 6.87
CA GLU A 124 2.90 11.05 5.52
C GLU A 124 1.48 11.61 5.53
N SER A 125 0.52 10.90 6.11
CA SER A 125 -0.86 11.39 6.21
C SER A 125 -0.96 12.67 7.05
N GLN A 126 -0.23 12.77 8.18
CA GLN A 126 -0.21 13.98 8.99
C GLN A 126 0.42 15.17 8.26
N GLN A 127 1.51 14.94 7.53
CA GLN A 127 2.17 15.95 6.73
C GLN A 127 1.26 16.44 5.60
N LEU A 128 0.60 15.54 4.87
CA LEU A 128 -0.34 15.89 3.81
C LEU A 128 -1.55 16.67 4.35
N GLU A 129 -2.14 16.24 5.46
CA GLU A 129 -3.24 16.97 6.11
C GLU A 129 -2.80 18.37 6.56
N SER A 130 -1.60 18.48 7.16
CA SER A 130 -1.06 19.78 7.59
C SER A 130 -0.77 20.70 6.41
N GLN A 131 -0.20 20.19 5.31
CA GLN A 131 0.05 20.97 4.11
C GLN A 131 -1.24 21.54 3.52
N ILE A 132 -2.31 20.74 3.43
CA ILE A 132 -3.62 21.21 2.94
C ILE A 132 -4.18 22.29 3.86
N ASN A 133 -4.13 22.09 5.18
CA ASN A 133 -4.63 23.08 6.14
C ASN A 133 -3.84 24.38 6.08
N ASN A 134 -2.52 24.31 5.93
CA ASN A 134 -1.67 25.50 5.82
C ASN A 134 -1.94 26.26 4.52
N GLN A 135 -2.05 25.56 3.39
CA GLN A 135 -2.42 26.16 2.10
C GLN A 135 -3.79 26.84 2.15
N LEU A 136 -4.77 26.16 2.76
CA LEU A 136 -6.12 26.68 2.94
C LEU A 136 -6.11 27.95 3.82
N ALA A 137 -5.38 27.94 4.94
CA ALA A 137 -5.26 29.09 5.83
C ALA A 137 -4.58 30.28 5.14
N GLU A 138 -3.53 30.03 4.36
CA GLU A 138 -2.83 31.07 3.61
C GLU A 138 -3.72 31.68 2.52
N GLU A 139 -4.44 30.85 1.75
CA GLU A 139 -5.32 31.33 0.68
C GLU A 139 -6.53 32.07 1.23
N GLN A 140 -7.12 31.59 2.34
CA GLN A 140 -8.18 32.33 3.04
C GLN A 140 -7.70 33.67 3.56
N THR A 141 -6.48 33.74 4.10
CA THR A 141 -5.91 35.00 4.59
C THR A 141 -5.69 35.98 3.43
N LYS A 142 -5.20 35.51 2.28
CA LYS A 142 -5.08 36.33 1.06
C LYS A 142 -6.43 36.89 0.62
N ILE A 143 -7.48 36.06 0.56
CA ILE A 143 -8.83 36.52 0.17
C ILE A 143 -9.39 37.52 1.19
N LYS A 144 -9.26 37.24 2.49
CA LYS A 144 -9.71 38.17 3.55
C LYS A 144 -8.99 39.52 3.49
N ASN A 145 -7.67 39.50 3.26
CA ASN A 145 -6.88 40.72 3.13
C ASN A 145 -7.26 41.52 1.88
N GLN A 146 -7.46 40.85 0.74
CA GLN A 146 -7.96 41.49 -0.49
C GLN A 146 -9.34 42.12 -0.26
N LEU A 147 -10.23 41.42 0.45
CA LEU A 147 -11.55 41.95 0.76
C LEU A 147 -11.47 43.17 1.68
N ALA A 148 -10.63 43.14 2.71
CA ALA A 148 -10.40 44.28 3.60
C ALA A 148 -9.80 45.48 2.85
N GLU A 149 -8.86 45.26 1.94
CA GLU A 149 -8.26 46.31 1.11
C GLU A 149 -9.30 46.97 0.18
N VAL A 150 -10.14 46.16 -0.48
CA VAL A 150 -11.27 46.63 -1.28
C VAL A 150 -12.20 47.46 -0.38
N GLN A 151 -12.63 46.92 0.75
CA GLN A 151 -13.59 47.60 1.64
C GLN A 151 -13.04 48.94 2.16
N ASN A 152 -11.74 49.02 2.47
CA ASN A 152 -11.07 50.26 2.85
C ASN A 152 -11.00 51.28 1.71
N LYS A 153 -10.75 50.84 0.46
CA LYS A 153 -10.77 51.73 -0.71
C LYS A 153 -12.17 52.23 -1.04
N PHE A 154 -13.19 51.40 -0.90
CA PHE A 154 -14.60 51.75 -1.19
C PHE A 154 -15.30 52.47 -0.03
N GLY A 155 -14.78 52.38 1.19
CA GLY A 155 -15.27 53.12 2.37
C GLY A 155 -14.92 54.60 2.36
N ASN A 156 -13.88 55.01 1.61
CA ASN A 156 -13.54 56.42 1.41
C ASN A 156 -14.51 57.10 0.45
N GLU A 157 -15.36 58.01 0.94
CA GLU A 157 -16.35 58.74 0.13
C GLU A 157 -15.73 59.46 -1.08
N GLN A 158 -14.49 59.94 -0.97
CA GLN A 158 -13.77 60.58 -2.07
C GLN A 158 -13.47 59.62 -3.23
N ILE A 159 -13.13 58.36 -2.93
CA ILE A 159 -12.85 57.33 -3.95
C ILE A 159 -14.17 56.88 -4.59
N LYS A 160 -15.24 56.78 -3.81
CA LYS A 160 -16.59 56.47 -4.30
C LYS A 160 -17.06 57.53 -5.31
N ALA A 161 -16.88 58.81 -4.98
CA ALA A 161 -17.23 59.92 -5.87
C ALA A 161 -16.32 60.02 -7.11
N ALA A 162 -15.01 59.73 -6.98
CA ALA A 162 -14.09 59.68 -8.11
C ALA A 162 -14.41 58.51 -9.07
N LEU A 163 -14.80 57.36 -8.53
CA LEU A 163 -15.18 56.17 -9.29
C LEU A 163 -16.53 56.35 -9.98
N GLU A 164 -17.50 57.03 -9.35
CA GLU A 164 -18.74 57.41 -10.02
C GLU A 164 -18.50 58.37 -11.19
N LYS A 165 -17.50 59.27 -11.08
CA LYS A 165 -17.06 60.12 -12.20
C LYS A 165 -16.31 59.34 -13.30
N GLN A 166 -15.60 58.27 -12.96
CA GLN A 166 -14.87 57.43 -13.93
C GLN A 166 -15.70 56.30 -14.55
N ARG A 167 -16.80 55.87 -13.89
CA ARG A 167 -17.76 54.88 -14.42
C ARG A 167 -18.21 55.16 -15.85
N PRO A 168 -18.66 56.38 -16.22
CA PRO A 168 -19.09 56.66 -17.59
C PRO A 168 -17.93 56.52 -18.60
N ALA A 169 -16.71 56.92 -18.24
CA ALA A 169 -15.55 56.78 -19.10
C ALA A 169 -15.14 55.31 -19.32
N LEU A 170 -15.11 54.51 -18.24
CA LEU A 170 -14.88 53.06 -18.34
C LEU A 170 -15.96 52.38 -19.17
N ARG A 171 -17.22 52.74 -18.95
CA ARG A 171 -18.34 52.19 -19.71
C ARG A 171 -18.22 52.53 -21.19
N GLN A 172 -17.80 53.75 -21.53
CA GLN A 172 -17.63 54.18 -22.92
C GLN A 172 -16.47 53.43 -23.60
N GLN A 173 -15.37 53.19 -22.89
CA GLN A 173 -14.26 52.37 -23.39
C GLN A 173 -14.64 50.90 -23.57
N LEU A 174 -15.31 50.28 -22.59
CA LEU A 174 -15.77 48.88 -22.71
C LEU A 174 -16.84 48.73 -23.79
N ALA A 175 -17.77 49.69 -23.88
CA ALA A 175 -18.80 49.69 -24.92
C ALA A 175 -18.16 49.80 -26.32
N ALA A 176 -17.15 50.65 -26.52
CA ALA A 176 -16.45 50.75 -27.79
C ALA A 176 -15.75 49.43 -28.18
N GLN A 177 -15.02 48.81 -27.24
CA GLN A 177 -14.33 47.54 -27.48
C GLN A 177 -15.30 46.38 -27.74
N LEU A 178 -16.37 46.29 -26.96
CA LEU A 178 -17.40 45.27 -27.18
C LEU A 178 -18.10 45.51 -28.52
N ASN A 179 -18.50 46.76 -28.83
CA ASN A 179 -19.16 47.08 -30.08
C ASN A 179 -18.30 46.77 -31.31
N GLU A 180 -16.98 46.94 -31.21
CA GLU A 180 -16.03 46.52 -32.23
C GLU A 180 -15.94 44.99 -32.36
N LEU A 181 -15.91 44.27 -31.23
CA LEU A 181 -15.89 42.80 -31.20
C LEU A 181 -17.17 42.15 -31.73
N ILE A 182 -18.36 42.75 -31.53
CA ILE A 182 -19.63 42.19 -31.99
C ILE A 182 -19.92 42.58 -33.45
N LYS A 183 -19.37 43.70 -33.94
CA LYS A 183 -19.46 44.10 -35.36
C LYS A 183 -18.72 43.13 -36.27
N ASP A 184 -17.61 42.57 -35.80
CA ASP A 184 -16.80 41.60 -36.53
C ASP A 184 -17.27 40.17 -36.19
N GLU A 185 -18.19 39.66 -37.00
CA GLU A 185 -18.88 38.38 -36.78
C GLU A 185 -17.91 37.17 -36.70
N ALA A 186 -16.75 37.27 -37.36
CA ALA A 186 -15.69 36.28 -37.29
C ALA A 186 -14.99 36.29 -35.91
N LYS A 187 -14.68 37.48 -35.37
CA LYS A 187 -14.05 37.63 -34.05
C LYS A 187 -15.01 37.32 -32.91
N TYR A 188 -16.29 37.66 -33.05
CA TYR A 188 -17.33 37.33 -32.08
C TYR A 188 -17.45 35.80 -31.88
N ASN A 189 -17.50 35.05 -32.98
CA ASN A 189 -17.59 33.59 -32.93
C ASN A 189 -16.28 32.95 -32.43
N GLN A 190 -15.12 33.52 -32.73
CA GLN A 190 -13.83 33.09 -32.16
C GLN A 190 -13.77 33.32 -30.64
N ALA A 191 -14.22 34.47 -30.15
CA ALA A 191 -14.22 34.79 -28.72
C ALA A 191 -15.14 33.86 -27.91
N LEU A 192 -16.28 33.47 -28.49
CA LEU A 192 -17.21 32.51 -27.87
C LEU A 192 -16.68 31.07 -27.82
N ASN A 193 -15.94 30.65 -28.85
CA ASN A 193 -15.34 29.32 -28.92
C ASN A 193 -14.00 29.20 -28.17
N ASN A 194 -13.41 30.30 -27.73
CA ASN A 194 -12.14 30.27 -27.00
C ASN A 194 -12.32 29.63 -25.61
N LYS A 195 -11.59 28.55 -25.31
CA LYS A 195 -11.66 27.85 -24.01
C LYS A 195 -10.99 28.62 -22.86
N GLU A 196 -10.12 29.58 -23.17
CA GLU A 196 -9.39 30.37 -22.16
C GLU A 196 -10.18 31.58 -21.66
N LEU A 197 -11.29 31.96 -22.33
CA LEU A 197 -12.12 33.05 -21.85
C LEU A 197 -12.98 32.61 -20.65
N PRO A 198 -12.91 33.30 -19.50
CA PRO A 198 -13.79 33.05 -18.36
C PRO A 198 -15.28 33.09 -18.76
N GLU A 199 -16.08 32.14 -18.27
CA GLU A 199 -17.51 32.01 -18.59
C GLU A 199 -18.32 33.30 -18.34
N VAL A 200 -17.91 34.10 -17.35
CA VAL A 200 -18.50 35.40 -17.03
C VAL A 200 -18.40 36.38 -18.22
N GLN A 201 -17.26 36.40 -18.93
CA GLN A 201 -17.03 37.31 -20.06
C GLN A 201 -17.77 36.84 -21.32
N LYS A 202 -17.89 35.52 -21.53
CA LYS A 202 -18.70 34.95 -22.61
C LYS A 202 -20.18 35.27 -22.45
N ASN A 203 -20.69 35.15 -21.23
CA ASN A 203 -22.07 35.54 -20.93
C ASN A 203 -22.28 37.05 -21.12
N LEU A 204 -21.32 37.88 -20.72
CA LEU A 204 -21.38 39.32 -20.97
C LEU A 204 -21.43 39.65 -22.47
N LEU A 205 -20.60 39.00 -23.31
CA LEU A 205 -20.64 39.20 -24.78
C LEU A 205 -22.00 38.81 -25.39
N LYS A 206 -22.61 37.70 -24.94
CA LYS A 206 -23.94 37.27 -25.40
C LYS A 206 -25.02 38.25 -24.95
N GLN A 207 -25.00 38.64 -23.68
CA GLN A 207 -25.99 39.56 -23.10
C GLN A 207 -25.87 40.96 -23.67
N TYR A 208 -24.66 41.46 -23.91
CA TYR A 208 -24.43 42.79 -24.47
C TYR A 208 -24.88 42.90 -25.94
N LYS A 209 -24.73 41.82 -26.73
CA LYS A 209 -25.30 41.74 -28.09
C LYS A 209 -26.84 41.83 -28.09
N ALA A 210 -27.49 41.28 -27.07
CA ALA A 210 -28.96 41.28 -26.94
C ALA A 210 -29.50 42.54 -26.27
N ASN A 211 -28.77 43.11 -25.30
CA ASN A 211 -29.15 44.30 -24.55
C ASN A 211 -27.90 45.14 -24.18
N PRO A 212 -27.74 46.36 -24.74
CA PRO A 212 -26.65 47.28 -24.40
C PRO A 212 -26.60 47.71 -22.93
N GLN A 213 -27.72 47.57 -22.20
CA GLN A 213 -27.77 47.87 -20.75
C GLN A 213 -27.13 46.79 -19.88
N ALA A 214 -26.90 45.58 -20.38
CA ALA A 214 -26.27 44.49 -19.62
C ALA A 214 -24.85 44.84 -19.14
N LEU A 215 -24.16 45.73 -19.86
CA LEU A 215 -22.86 46.27 -19.44
C LEU A 215 -22.98 47.13 -18.18
N ASP A 216 -24.08 47.85 -17.99
CA ASP A 216 -24.31 48.67 -16.80
C ASP A 216 -24.51 47.80 -15.57
N ASP A 217 -25.30 46.76 -15.71
CA ASP A 217 -25.57 45.81 -14.65
C ASP A 217 -24.27 45.11 -14.27
N PHE A 218 -23.47 44.66 -15.24
CA PHE A 218 -22.16 44.08 -14.99
C PHE A 218 -21.19 45.04 -14.28
N ILE A 219 -21.11 46.30 -14.71
CA ILE A 219 -20.26 47.31 -14.06
C ILE A 219 -20.75 47.58 -12.64
N LYS A 220 -22.06 47.75 -12.41
CA LYS A 220 -22.62 47.89 -11.05
C LYS A 220 -22.27 46.68 -10.19
N GLN A 221 -22.46 45.48 -10.73
CA GLN A 221 -22.22 44.22 -10.05
C GLN A 221 -20.75 44.02 -9.65
N GLN A 222 -19.81 44.41 -10.51
CA GLN A 222 -18.37 44.36 -10.20
C GLN A 222 -17.90 45.49 -9.27
N THR A 223 -18.66 46.58 -9.17
CA THR A 223 -18.29 47.75 -8.36
C THR A 223 -18.96 47.73 -6.98
N ASP A 224 -19.96 46.86 -6.76
CA ASP A 224 -20.66 46.76 -5.49
C ASP A 224 -19.85 45.96 -4.46
N PRO A 225 -19.39 46.58 -3.35
CA PRO A 225 -18.55 45.91 -2.35
C PRO A 225 -19.25 44.74 -1.66
N GLN A 226 -20.59 44.78 -1.60
CA GLN A 226 -21.40 43.73 -0.98
C GLN A 226 -21.47 42.45 -1.84
N GLN A 227 -21.49 42.59 -3.17
CA GLN A 227 -21.46 41.43 -4.07
C GLN A 227 -20.05 40.81 -4.15
N LEU A 228 -19.00 41.64 -4.11
CA LEU A 228 -17.62 41.16 -4.00
C LEU A 228 -17.39 40.35 -2.71
N ALA A 229 -17.94 40.82 -1.59
CA ALA A 229 -17.90 40.09 -0.32
C ALA A 229 -18.65 38.76 -0.37
N ALA A 230 -19.82 38.71 -1.01
CA ALA A 230 -20.58 37.48 -1.21
C ALA A 230 -19.80 36.46 -2.05
N GLN A 231 -19.21 36.88 -3.18
CA GLN A 231 -18.38 36.03 -4.04
C GLN A 231 -17.13 35.50 -3.32
N ALA A 232 -16.46 36.35 -2.52
CA ALA A 232 -15.30 35.94 -1.73
C ALA A 232 -15.67 34.87 -0.69
N THR A 233 -16.83 35.03 -0.03
CA THR A 233 -17.35 34.08 0.95
C THR A 233 -17.70 32.74 0.30
N GLU A 234 -18.35 32.76 -0.86
CA GLU A 234 -18.65 31.55 -1.63
C GLU A 234 -17.39 30.81 -2.06
N LYS A 235 -16.38 31.54 -2.56
CA LYS A 235 -15.07 30.96 -2.92
C LYS A 235 -14.40 30.29 -1.71
N ILE A 236 -14.41 30.94 -0.54
CA ILE A 236 -13.87 30.37 0.71
C ILE A 236 -14.63 29.10 1.09
N ASN A 237 -15.96 29.11 1.05
CA ASN A 237 -16.78 27.95 1.37
C ASN A 237 -16.49 26.78 0.43
N LYS A 238 -16.37 27.03 -0.88
CA LYS A 238 -16.02 26.00 -1.88
C LYS A 238 -14.64 25.41 -1.62
N MET A 239 -13.62 26.24 -1.37
CA MET A 239 -12.29 25.75 -1.02
C MET A 239 -12.27 24.93 0.26
N ASN A 240 -13.02 25.34 1.29
CA ASN A 240 -13.17 24.58 2.53
C ASN A 240 -13.79 23.21 2.29
N GLN A 241 -14.82 23.13 1.45
CA GLN A 241 -15.45 21.87 1.05
C GLN A 241 -14.46 20.97 0.30
N GLU A 242 -13.75 21.50 -0.69
CA GLU A 242 -12.75 20.76 -1.46
C GLU A 242 -11.59 20.25 -0.58
N ALA A 243 -11.08 21.09 0.34
CA ALA A 243 -10.05 20.72 1.30
C ALA A 243 -10.55 19.60 2.24
N THR A 244 -11.77 19.71 2.75
CA THR A 244 -12.40 18.68 3.60
C THR A 244 -12.56 17.36 2.86
N GLN A 245 -12.92 17.40 1.57
CA GLN A 245 -12.99 16.21 0.72
C GLN A 245 -11.62 15.55 0.55
N LYS A 246 -10.57 16.34 0.24
CA LYS A 246 -9.19 15.84 0.11
C LYS A 246 -8.67 15.22 1.42
N ILE A 247 -8.90 15.89 2.55
CA ILE A 247 -8.52 15.38 3.88
C ILE A 247 -9.27 14.07 4.18
N THR A 248 -10.57 14.00 3.88
CA THR A 248 -11.35 12.77 4.04
C THR A 248 -10.80 11.63 3.18
N GLN A 249 -10.41 11.91 1.94
CA GLN A 249 -9.78 10.92 1.06
C GLN A 249 -8.45 10.41 1.64
N ILE A 250 -7.59 11.30 2.14
CA ILE A 250 -6.32 10.94 2.79
C ILE A 250 -6.58 10.03 4.00
N ARG A 251 -7.57 10.36 4.83
CA ARG A 251 -7.95 9.55 6.01
C ARG A 251 -8.49 8.18 5.62
N ASN A 252 -9.31 8.11 4.57
CA ASN A 252 -9.83 6.84 4.05
C ASN A 252 -8.70 5.98 3.47
N GLN A 253 -7.78 6.58 2.70
CA GLN A 253 -6.61 5.89 2.18
C GLN A 253 -5.72 5.35 3.29
N LYS A 254 -5.44 6.17 4.32
CA LYS A 254 -4.75 5.76 5.53
C LYS A 254 -5.44 4.56 6.19
N ALA A 255 -6.76 4.64 6.41
CA ALA A 255 -7.52 3.56 7.03
C ALA A 255 -7.42 2.24 6.23
N LEU A 256 -7.52 2.29 4.91
CA LEU A 256 -7.37 1.13 4.02
C LEU A 256 -5.96 0.53 4.10
N GLN A 257 -4.92 1.35 4.14
CA GLN A 257 -3.54 0.87 4.27
C GLN A 257 -3.28 0.24 5.65
N LEU A 258 -3.80 0.85 6.72
CA LEU A 258 -3.75 0.29 8.07
C LEU A 258 -4.44 -1.08 8.14
N GLN A 259 -5.60 -1.21 7.49
CA GLN A 259 -6.31 -2.49 7.41
C GLN A 259 -5.47 -3.55 6.69
N LYS A 260 -4.87 -3.22 5.53
CA LYS A 260 -3.98 -4.14 4.80
C LYS A 260 -2.77 -4.57 5.63
N ILE A 261 -2.19 -3.67 6.43
CA ILE A 261 -1.09 -4.00 7.33
C ILE A 261 -1.53 -5.00 8.39
N GLN A 262 -2.73 -4.82 8.97
CA GLN A 262 -3.27 -5.78 9.93
C GLN A 262 -3.55 -7.14 9.30
N GLU A 263 -4.14 -7.19 8.10
CA GLU A 263 -4.38 -8.43 7.37
C GLU A 263 -3.08 -9.16 7.04
N ASN A 264 -2.06 -8.43 6.60
CA ASN A 264 -0.75 -9.01 6.33
C ASN A 264 -0.11 -9.54 7.61
N ALA A 265 -0.22 -8.81 8.74
CA ALA A 265 0.29 -9.28 10.02
C ALA A 265 -0.34 -10.62 10.46
N TRP A 266 -1.64 -10.83 10.21
CA TRP A 266 -2.29 -12.12 10.46
C TRP A 266 -1.75 -13.24 9.58
N LYS A 267 -1.52 -12.97 8.29
CA LYS A 267 -0.88 -13.94 7.38
C LYS A 267 0.54 -14.29 7.84
N GLU A 268 1.31 -13.30 8.28
CA GLU A 268 2.65 -13.50 8.81
C GLU A 268 2.66 -14.30 10.12
N LEU A 269 1.68 -14.07 11.00
CA LEU A 269 1.54 -14.84 12.24
C LEU A 269 1.29 -16.32 11.95
N ARG A 270 0.43 -16.61 10.95
CA ARG A 270 0.16 -17.99 10.52
C ARG A 270 1.44 -18.69 10.03
N ILE A 271 2.32 -17.99 9.33
CA ILE A 271 3.62 -18.53 8.90
C ILE A 271 4.47 -18.87 10.14
N GLY A 272 4.51 -18.00 11.14
CA GLY A 272 5.18 -18.30 12.42
C GLY A 272 4.58 -19.52 13.14
N MET A 273 3.26 -19.67 13.15
CA MET A 273 2.61 -20.86 13.73
C MET A 273 2.99 -22.14 12.99
N ASN A 274 3.04 -22.10 11.65
CA ASN A 274 3.47 -23.25 10.86
C ASN A 274 4.93 -23.63 11.15
N SER A 275 5.81 -22.66 11.41
CA SER A 275 7.20 -22.96 11.79
C SER A 275 7.29 -23.67 13.14
N LEU A 276 6.47 -23.27 14.12
CA LEU A 276 6.36 -23.96 15.41
C LEU A 276 5.83 -25.39 15.25
N LEU A 277 4.80 -25.59 14.43
CA LEU A 277 4.24 -26.91 14.17
C LEU A 277 5.28 -27.85 13.54
N LEU A 278 6.01 -27.35 12.54
CA LEU A 278 7.12 -28.08 11.92
C LEU A 278 8.20 -28.41 12.95
N ALA A 279 8.62 -27.43 13.77
CA ALA A 279 9.62 -27.63 14.81
C ALA A 279 9.21 -28.78 15.75
N ILE A 280 7.96 -28.81 16.21
CA ILE A 280 7.43 -29.89 17.05
C ILE A 280 7.52 -31.24 16.31
N GLY A 281 7.07 -31.31 15.06
CA GLY A 281 7.11 -32.54 14.27
C GLY A 281 8.53 -33.11 14.13
N TYR A 282 9.47 -32.25 13.78
CA TYR A 282 10.89 -32.60 13.63
C TYR A 282 11.58 -32.98 14.94
N ILE A 283 11.27 -32.27 16.04
CA ILE A 283 11.80 -32.59 17.37
C ILE A 283 11.28 -33.95 17.84
N VAL A 284 9.99 -34.25 17.64
CA VAL A 284 9.41 -35.56 18.02
C VAL A 284 10.07 -36.71 17.25
N ILE A 285 10.26 -36.55 15.93
CA ILE A 285 10.94 -37.55 15.09
C ILE A 285 12.39 -37.74 15.52
N GLY A 286 13.14 -36.63 15.72
CA GLY A 286 14.54 -36.67 16.13
C GLY A 286 14.74 -37.28 17.52
N TRP A 287 13.94 -36.86 18.50
CA TRP A 287 14.04 -37.32 19.89
C TRP A 287 13.70 -38.80 20.04
N ARG A 288 12.64 -39.29 19.37
CA ARG A 288 12.30 -40.73 19.40
C ARG A 288 13.38 -41.59 18.75
N GLY A 289 13.97 -41.12 17.65
CA GLY A 289 15.05 -41.81 16.97
C GLY A 289 16.31 -41.94 17.79
N LEU A 290 16.77 -40.81 18.35
CA LEU A 290 18.00 -40.74 19.14
C LEU A 290 17.96 -41.63 20.40
N ARG A 291 16.81 -41.67 21.10
CA ARG A 291 16.61 -42.57 22.25
C ARG A 291 16.68 -44.05 21.87
N ASN A 292 16.11 -44.43 20.73
CA ASN A 292 16.11 -45.82 20.30
C ASN A 292 17.51 -46.28 19.84
N THR A 293 18.33 -45.37 19.30
CA THR A 293 19.73 -45.67 18.94
C THR A 293 20.68 -45.67 20.13
N SER A 294 20.46 -44.82 21.15
CA SER A 294 21.35 -44.77 22.33
C SER A 294 21.20 -45.96 23.27
N ILE A 295 20.01 -46.57 23.33
CA ILE A 295 19.77 -47.81 24.09
C ILE A 295 20.50 -49.01 23.45
N ILE A 296 20.62 -49.04 22.12
CA ILE A 296 21.27 -50.13 21.38
C ILE A 296 22.81 -50.08 21.48
N VAL A 297 23.40 -48.92 21.78
CA VAL A 297 24.86 -48.76 21.96
C VAL A 297 25.33 -49.15 23.38
N ARG A 298 24.40 -49.36 24.33
CA ARG A 298 24.68 -49.74 25.73
C ARG A 298 24.46 -51.22 26.07
N GLN A 299 24.13 -52.06 25.09
CA GLN A 299 24.11 -53.53 25.21
C GLN A 299 25.17 -54.13 24.29
#